data_AF-A0A961RBJ7-F1
#
_entry.id   AF-A0A961RBJ7-F1
#
_cell.length_a   1.000
_cell.length_b   1.000
_cell.length_c   1.000
_cell.angle_alpha   90.00
_cell.angle_beta   90.00
_cell.angle_gamma   90.00
#
_symmetry.space_group_name_H-M   'P 1'
#
loop_
_entity.id
_entity.type
_entity.pdbx_description
1 polymer ?
#
loop_
_entity_poly.entity_id
_entity_poly.type
_entity_poly.pdbx_seq_one_letter_code
_entity_poly.pdbx_strand_id
1 'polypeptide(L)'
;MTNHEIADTLVSAAALAGVLMLMGTIRRHGASDPLNRRFLFGLSMVALLLAGRVLFWTTGIGLFDTLTLVGAALIPLGVLLLTEGLLRRHAPRFFKWAVATGSVLFTLLAFLPGWFAEPWLSWSLFSYQLGVFLGVGWLVVMRDRSGLSSAENRMVERIALSLLLIIPAMATDYRLDQIALPVRLGGIAILYMCWLSVGLGRTQMSHGDTIRSFVVLTLSAMAAGLAIALIGNLDAAHTVQAMALALSATLLAAIYNDAQTLKVEERRDSLIRHLAEGPIADTKAFLRGLQDHVLVEGALILDRPDLADFDTELLARLFAIRPVCSKEDAGSQSRLAEAQKEQLAWLFEKYDATHVLLAAEKPFTLVALNMPALSASPGAESELHAMQRMALLISRQEARA
;
A
#
# COMPACT_ATOMS: atom_id res chain seq x y z
N MET A 1 32.58 -5.78 9.83
CA MET A 1 31.22 -6.23 10.16
C MET A 1 31.26 -7.65 10.69
N THR A 2 30.64 -7.91 11.83
CA THR A 2 30.43 -9.27 12.38
C THR A 2 29.18 -9.91 11.76
N ASN A 3 29.02 -11.24 11.85
CA ASN A 3 27.82 -11.93 11.34
C ASN A 3 26.50 -11.39 11.92
N HIS A 4 26.53 -10.96 13.18
CA HIS A 4 25.39 -10.32 13.86
C HIS A 4 25.03 -8.97 13.22
N GLU A 5 26.04 -8.14 12.94
CA GLU A 5 25.86 -6.85 12.29
C GLU A 5 25.30 -7.00 10.87
N ILE A 6 25.70 -8.06 10.14
CA ILE A 6 25.15 -8.34 8.80
C ILE A 6 23.66 -8.65 8.87
N ALA A 7 23.26 -9.57 9.77
CA ALA A 7 21.86 -9.93 9.93
C ALA A 7 21.01 -8.72 10.35
N ASP A 8 21.47 -7.96 11.35
CA ASP A 8 20.78 -6.76 11.81
C ASP A 8 20.67 -5.69 10.71
N THR A 9 21.73 -5.52 9.90
CA THR A 9 21.76 -4.56 8.77
C THR A 9 20.72 -4.96 7.71
N LEU A 10 20.67 -6.24 7.33
CA LEU A 10 19.72 -6.73 6.34
C LEU A 10 18.27 -6.60 6.81
N VAL A 11 17.98 -6.95 8.07
CA VAL A 11 16.64 -6.78 8.66
C VAL A 11 16.26 -5.29 8.72
N SER A 12 17.18 -4.42 9.10
CA SER A 12 16.94 -2.97 9.16
C SER A 12 16.77 -2.35 7.77
N ALA A 13 17.51 -2.82 6.77
CA ALA A 13 17.37 -2.40 5.38
C ALA A 13 16.02 -2.84 4.78
N ALA A 14 15.60 -4.08 5.06
CA ALA A 14 14.28 -4.57 4.66
C ALA A 14 13.16 -3.74 5.31
N ALA A 15 13.28 -3.44 6.61
CA ALA A 15 12.34 -2.57 7.31
C ALA A 15 12.30 -1.15 6.73
N LEU A 16 13.46 -0.58 6.38
CA LEU A 16 13.54 0.74 5.74
C LEU A 16 12.83 0.73 4.39
N ALA A 17 13.07 -0.29 3.56
CA ALA A 17 12.37 -0.46 2.28
C ALA A 17 10.85 -0.55 2.47
N GLY A 18 10.38 -1.33 3.46
CA GLY A 18 8.96 -1.43 3.81
C GLY A 18 8.34 -0.09 4.23
N VAL A 19 9.05 0.69 5.06
CA VAL A 19 8.62 2.03 5.47
C VAL A 19 8.54 2.98 4.27
N LEU A 20 9.54 2.99 3.40
CA LEU A 20 9.55 3.82 2.19
C LEU A 20 8.41 3.46 1.23
N MET A 21 8.10 2.16 1.07
CA MET A 21 6.96 1.70 0.29
C MET A 21 5.64 2.21 0.88
N LEU A 22 5.44 2.06 2.20
CA LEU A 22 4.24 2.57 2.89
C LEU A 22 4.12 4.10 2.77
N MET A 23 5.20 4.85 2.95
CA MET A 23 5.21 6.31 2.75
C MET A 23 4.80 6.67 1.33
N GLY A 24 5.29 5.92 0.33
CA GLY A 24 4.90 6.08 -1.07
C GLY A 24 3.40 5.85 -1.28
N THR A 25 2.84 4.80 -0.68
CA THR A 25 1.40 4.48 -0.74
C THR A 25 0.56 5.60 -0.11
N ILE A 26 0.90 6.05 1.11
CA ILE A 26 0.13 7.10 1.81
C ILE A 26 0.19 8.43 1.06
N ARG A 27 1.35 8.80 0.50
CA ARG A 27 1.49 10.05 -0.26
C ARG A 27 0.58 10.11 -1.48
N ARG A 28 0.32 8.96 -2.12
CA ARG A 28 -0.59 8.86 -3.28
C ARG A 28 -2.07 9.00 -2.87
N HIS A 29 -2.47 8.36 -1.77
CA HIS A 29 -3.87 8.33 -1.30
C HIS A 29 -4.34 9.61 -0.58
N GLY A 30 -3.59 10.72 -0.67
CA GLY A 30 -3.99 12.02 -0.11
C GLY A 30 -3.09 12.51 1.01
N ALA A 31 -1.88 12.99 0.66
CA ALA A 31 -0.96 13.64 1.60
C ALA A 31 -1.48 14.95 2.23
N SER A 32 -2.62 15.47 1.74
CA SER A 32 -3.26 16.68 2.25
C SER A 32 -4.06 16.45 3.53
N ASP A 33 -4.51 15.22 3.81
CA ASP A 33 -5.22 14.90 5.06
C ASP A 33 -4.29 15.12 6.28
N PRO A 34 -4.71 15.94 7.27
CA PRO A 34 -3.96 16.12 8.51
C PRO A 34 -3.54 14.81 9.20
N LEU A 35 -4.34 13.75 9.12
CA LEU A 35 -4.00 12.44 9.69
C LEU A 35 -2.83 11.79 8.94
N ASN A 36 -2.88 11.79 7.62
CA ASN A 36 -1.81 11.24 6.77
C ASN A 36 -0.49 11.99 6.97
N ARG A 37 -0.53 13.31 7.16
CA ARG A 37 0.67 14.11 7.49
C ARG A 37 1.31 13.68 8.81
N ARG A 38 0.49 13.48 9.85
CA ARG A 38 0.98 13.02 11.16
C ARG A 38 1.55 11.60 11.08
N PHE A 39 0.92 10.73 10.30
CA PHE A 39 1.43 9.39 10.09
C PHE A 39 2.76 9.40 9.33
N LEU A 40 2.86 10.17 8.25
CA LEU A 40 4.10 10.36 7.48
C LEU A 40 5.23 10.95 8.32
N PHE A 41 4.92 11.87 9.25
CA PHE A 41 5.89 12.36 10.21
C PHE A 41 6.45 11.22 11.08
N GLY A 42 5.58 10.40 11.68
CA GLY A 42 6.00 9.22 12.46
C GLY A 42 6.85 8.24 11.64
N LEU A 43 6.42 7.92 10.42
CA LEU A 43 7.17 7.05 9.50
C LEU A 43 8.53 7.65 9.12
N SER A 44 8.63 8.98 8.99
CA SER A 44 9.90 9.65 8.68
C SER A 44 10.90 9.52 9.83
N MET A 45 10.44 9.55 11.09
CA MET A 45 11.32 9.33 12.26
C MET A 45 11.80 7.88 12.33
N VAL A 46 10.92 6.92 12.01
CA VAL A 46 11.29 5.50 11.89
C VAL A 46 12.29 5.28 10.75
N ALA A 47 12.07 5.90 9.59
CA ALA A 47 13.00 5.85 8.47
C ALA A 47 14.36 6.46 8.82
N LEU A 48 14.39 7.59 9.54
CA LEU A 48 15.62 8.21 10.02
C LEU A 48 16.41 7.26 10.93
N LEU A 49 15.72 6.63 11.89
CA LEU A 49 16.33 5.64 12.80
C LEU A 49 16.95 4.48 12.02
N LEU A 50 16.19 3.86 11.11
CA LEU A 50 16.63 2.70 10.33
C LEU A 50 17.76 3.05 9.35
N ALA A 51 17.66 4.18 8.66
CA ALA A 51 18.68 4.65 7.74
C ALA A 51 19.99 4.96 8.49
N GLY A 52 19.92 5.66 9.62
CA GLY A 52 21.08 5.91 10.48
C GLY A 52 21.73 4.60 10.91
N ARG A 53 20.92 3.60 11.30
CA ARG A 53 21.43 2.30 11.77
C ARG A 53 22.16 1.53 10.67
N VAL A 54 21.54 1.43 9.48
CA VAL A 54 22.14 0.77 8.31
C VAL A 54 23.42 1.47 7.87
N LEU A 55 23.41 2.81 7.82
CA LEU A 55 24.59 3.60 7.44
C LEU A 55 25.71 3.50 8.49
N PHE A 56 25.37 3.47 9.78
CA PHE A 56 26.35 3.33 10.85
C PHE A 56 27.08 1.99 10.74
N TRP A 57 26.37 0.88 10.61
CA TRP A 57 27.01 -0.45 10.52
C TRP A 57 27.79 -0.69 9.24
N THR A 58 27.42 -0.03 8.15
CA THR A 58 28.13 -0.16 6.86
C THR A 58 29.33 0.77 6.75
N THR A 59 29.30 1.95 7.35
CA THR A 59 30.36 2.97 7.21
C THR A 59 31.23 3.17 8.45
N GLY A 60 30.71 2.84 9.65
CA GLY A 60 31.36 3.10 10.94
C GLY A 60 31.36 4.58 11.37
N ILE A 61 30.68 5.48 10.66
CA ILE A 61 30.70 6.92 10.94
C ILE A 61 29.77 7.24 12.11
N GLY A 62 30.31 7.76 13.22
CA GLY A 62 29.57 8.06 14.45
C GLY A 62 28.39 9.03 14.31
N LEU A 63 28.39 9.90 13.29
CA LEU A 63 27.25 10.77 12.98
C LEU A 63 25.96 9.96 12.76
N PHE A 64 26.05 8.79 12.13
CA PHE A 64 24.87 7.96 11.85
C PHE A 64 24.29 7.31 13.11
N ASP A 65 25.13 7.01 14.10
CA ASP A 65 24.69 6.54 15.42
C ASP A 65 23.92 7.66 16.16
N THR A 66 24.43 8.89 16.11
CA THR A 66 23.71 10.08 16.61
C THR A 66 22.35 10.24 15.92
N LEU A 67 22.29 10.08 14.60
CA LEU A 67 21.02 10.15 13.86
C LEU A 67 20.05 9.03 14.25
N THR A 68 20.54 7.83 14.56
CA THR A 68 19.72 6.73 15.10
C THR A 68 19.10 7.11 16.45
N LEU A 69 19.89 7.68 17.36
CA LEU A 69 19.41 8.15 18.66
C LEU A 69 18.41 9.31 18.53
N VAL A 70 18.65 10.25 17.63
CA VAL A 70 17.72 11.35 17.32
C VAL A 70 16.39 10.80 16.78
N GLY A 71 16.44 9.87 15.83
CA GLY A 71 15.26 9.18 15.31
C GLY A 71 14.48 8.48 16.44
N ALA A 72 15.18 7.72 17.28
CA ALA A 72 14.59 7.03 18.43
C ALA A 72 13.91 8.00 19.42
N ALA A 73 14.52 9.14 19.72
CA ALA A 73 13.97 10.17 20.61
C ALA A 73 12.68 10.82 20.06
N LEU A 74 12.55 10.93 18.73
CA LEU A 74 11.42 11.59 18.07
C LEU A 74 10.25 10.64 17.74
N ILE A 75 10.47 9.32 17.69
CA ILE A 75 9.39 8.34 17.45
C ILE A 75 8.22 8.48 18.45
N PRO A 76 8.43 8.59 19.78
CA PRO A 76 7.35 8.77 20.74
C PRO A 76 6.42 9.96 20.44
N LEU A 77 7.01 11.08 19.98
CA LEU A 77 6.24 12.26 19.56
C LEU A 77 5.38 11.96 18.33
N GLY A 78 5.94 11.28 17.33
CA GLY A 78 5.20 10.87 16.13
C GLY A 78 4.02 9.94 16.45
N VAL A 79 4.24 8.97 17.34
CA VAL A 79 3.20 8.04 17.82
C VAL A 79 2.10 8.78 18.56
N LEU A 80 2.43 9.71 19.48
CA LEU A 80 1.44 10.51 20.19
C LEU A 80 0.59 11.35 19.22
N LEU A 81 1.22 12.06 18.28
CA LEU A 81 0.50 12.90 17.30
C LEU A 81 -0.44 12.07 16.43
N LEU A 82 -0.02 10.88 16.01
CA LEU A 82 -0.85 9.94 15.27
C LEU A 82 -2.06 9.51 16.09
N THR A 83 -1.85 9.08 17.34
CA THR A 83 -2.93 8.66 18.23
C THR A 83 -3.94 9.77 18.50
N GLU A 84 -3.51 11.01 18.70
CA GLU A 84 -4.42 12.14 18.85
C GLU A 84 -5.23 12.42 17.60
N GLY A 85 -4.61 12.28 16.42
CA GLY A 85 -5.32 12.40 15.14
C GLY A 85 -6.42 11.36 15.01
N LEU A 86 -6.13 10.12 15.40
CA LEU A 86 -7.03 8.99 15.26
C LEU A 86 -8.19 9.01 16.26
N LEU A 87 -7.90 9.31 17.53
CA LEU A 87 -8.90 9.27 18.58
C LEU A 87 -9.79 10.51 18.61
N ARG A 88 -9.51 11.53 17.78
CA ARG A 88 -10.15 12.87 17.79
C ARG A 88 -10.21 13.49 19.19
N ARG A 89 -9.37 12.99 20.11
CA ARG A 89 -9.32 13.33 21.52
C ARG A 89 -7.91 13.81 21.83
N HIS A 90 -7.85 14.86 22.62
CA HIS A 90 -6.59 15.41 23.08
C HIS A 90 -6.07 14.55 24.24
N ALA A 91 -4.81 14.13 24.19
CA ALA A 91 -4.18 13.52 25.35
C ALA A 91 -4.11 14.54 26.50
N PRO A 92 -4.05 14.09 27.77
CA PRO A 92 -3.88 14.97 28.92
C PRO A 92 -2.70 15.91 28.71
N ARG A 93 -2.86 17.20 29.04
CA ARG A 93 -1.84 18.23 28.81
C ARG A 93 -0.48 17.84 29.39
N PHE A 94 -0.49 17.24 30.59
CA PHE A 94 0.72 16.74 31.24
C PHE A 94 1.45 15.69 30.40
N PHE A 95 0.72 14.71 29.84
CA PHE A 95 1.31 13.68 28.98
C PHE A 95 1.93 14.28 27.72
N LYS A 96 1.26 15.24 27.07
CA LYS A 96 1.81 15.94 25.90
C LYS A 96 3.12 16.65 26.21
N TRP A 97 3.16 17.41 27.31
CA TRP A 97 4.37 18.12 27.74
C TRP A 97 5.49 17.14 28.08
N ALA A 98 5.19 16.05 28.79
CA ALA A 98 6.18 15.02 29.11
C ALA A 98 6.80 14.41 27.85
N VAL A 99 5.99 14.07 26.83
CA VAL A 99 6.47 13.56 25.54
C VAL A 99 7.27 14.62 24.78
N ALA A 100 6.76 15.85 24.67
CA ALA A 100 7.47 16.92 23.95
C ALA A 100 8.83 17.24 24.59
N THR A 101 8.86 17.42 25.91
CA THR A 101 10.08 17.71 26.66
C THR A 101 11.06 16.53 26.62
N GLY A 102 10.57 15.30 26.76
CA GLY A 102 11.39 14.09 26.65
C GLY A 102 12.05 13.98 25.27
N SER A 103 11.28 14.15 24.20
CA SER A 103 11.82 14.12 22.83
C SER A 103 12.89 15.19 22.60
N VAL A 104 12.66 16.44 23.02
CA VAL A 104 13.68 17.50 22.91
C VAL A 104 14.93 17.17 23.74
N LEU A 105 14.75 16.75 24.99
CA LEU A 105 15.84 16.41 25.90
C LEU A 105 16.71 15.29 25.31
N PHE A 106 16.12 14.18 24.90
CA PHE A 106 16.89 13.05 24.36
C PHE A 106 17.51 13.34 22.99
N THR A 107 16.89 14.19 22.16
CA THR A 107 17.53 14.69 20.93
C THR A 107 18.78 15.51 21.25
N LEU A 108 18.76 16.36 22.28
CA LEU A 108 19.95 17.12 22.70
C LEU A 108 21.02 16.20 23.33
N LEU A 109 20.60 15.25 24.17
CA LEU A 109 21.51 14.29 24.80
C LEU A 109 22.16 13.34 23.78
N ALA A 110 21.53 13.09 22.62
CA ALA A 110 22.11 12.26 21.56
C ALA A 110 23.44 12.78 21.01
N PHE A 111 23.73 14.07 21.16
CA PHE A 111 25.01 14.67 20.74
C PHE A 111 26.11 14.56 21.81
N LEU A 112 25.81 14.02 22.99
CA LEU A 112 26.83 13.76 24.00
C LEU A 112 27.76 12.63 23.56
N PRO A 113 29.06 12.71 23.86
CA PRO A 113 29.99 11.62 23.57
C PRO A 113 29.57 10.33 24.27
N GLY A 114 29.57 9.21 23.54
CA GLY A 114 29.12 7.91 24.05
C GLY A 114 29.86 7.43 25.31
N TRP A 115 31.14 7.77 25.47
CA TRP A 115 31.92 7.41 26.67
C TRP A 115 31.41 8.09 27.96
N PHE A 116 30.67 9.20 27.84
CA PHE A 116 30.08 9.93 28.97
C PHE A 116 28.60 9.56 29.17
N ALA A 117 27.88 9.29 28.07
CA ALA A 117 26.44 9.11 28.07
C ALA A 117 25.99 7.65 28.25
N GLU A 118 26.78 6.68 27.80
CA GLU A 118 26.45 5.26 27.99
C GLU A 118 26.91 4.76 29.37
N PRO A 119 26.14 3.87 30.03
CA PRO A 119 24.91 3.20 29.56
C PRO A 119 23.62 3.94 29.94
N TRP A 120 23.70 5.00 30.74
CA TRP A 120 22.51 5.61 31.35
C TRP A 120 21.59 6.28 30.32
N LEU A 121 22.13 6.80 29.22
CA LEU A 121 21.35 7.38 28.12
C LEU A 121 20.45 6.33 27.48
N SER A 122 20.99 5.16 27.13
CA SER A 122 20.24 4.05 26.55
C SER A 122 19.11 3.57 27.46
N TRP A 123 19.39 3.35 28.74
CA TRP A 123 18.36 2.94 29.72
C TRP A 123 17.28 4.00 29.91
N SER A 124 17.68 5.28 29.94
CA SER A 124 16.74 6.40 30.10
C SER A 124 15.86 6.56 28.86
N LEU A 125 16.44 6.43 27.67
CA LEU A 125 15.73 6.52 26.40
C LEU A 125 14.75 5.35 26.22
N PHE A 126 15.18 4.13 26.55
CA PHE A 126 14.30 2.96 26.58
C PHE A 126 13.11 3.16 27.52
N SER A 127 13.37 3.59 28.76
CA SER A 127 12.33 3.83 29.77
C SER A 127 11.34 4.91 29.31
N TYR A 128 11.85 5.97 28.68
CA TYR A 128 11.05 7.01 28.07
C TYR A 128 10.15 6.46 26.96
N GLN A 129 10.72 5.78 25.96
CA GLN A 129 9.94 5.21 24.86
C GLN A 129 8.89 4.21 25.35
N LEU A 130 9.27 3.35 26.31
CA LEU A 130 8.38 2.37 26.90
C LEU A 130 7.19 3.04 27.61
N GLY A 131 7.47 4.05 28.43
CA GLY A 131 6.44 4.82 29.12
C GLY A 131 5.46 5.49 28.16
N VAL A 132 5.97 6.08 27.06
CA VAL A 132 5.11 6.72 26.06
C VAL A 132 4.28 5.70 25.29
N PHE A 133 4.87 4.59 24.86
CA PHE A 133 4.15 3.53 24.14
C PHE A 133 3.08 2.88 25.01
N LEU A 134 3.36 2.61 26.29
CA LEU A 134 2.34 2.13 27.23
C LEU A 134 1.23 3.16 27.44
N GLY A 135 1.59 4.45 27.60
CA GLY A 135 0.61 5.52 27.76
C GLY A 135 -0.30 5.69 26.53
N VAL A 136 0.27 5.63 25.33
CA VAL A 136 -0.49 5.65 24.07
C VAL A 136 -1.36 4.40 23.93
N GLY A 137 -0.81 3.22 24.22
CA GLY A 137 -1.57 1.96 24.19
C GLY A 137 -2.76 1.99 25.14
N TRP A 138 -2.58 2.56 26.34
CA TRP A 138 -3.66 2.80 27.29
C TRP A 138 -4.75 3.71 26.72
N LEU A 139 -4.38 4.84 26.10
CA LEU A 139 -5.34 5.75 25.45
C LEU A 139 -6.14 5.05 24.34
N VAL A 140 -5.49 4.16 23.59
CA VAL A 140 -6.10 3.39 22.50
C VAL A 140 -7.09 2.35 23.03
N VAL A 141 -6.75 1.66 24.13
CA VAL A 141 -7.60 0.64 24.77
C VAL A 141 -8.80 1.29 25.45
N MET A 142 -8.59 2.42 26.14
CA MET A 142 -9.64 3.16 26.85
C MET A 142 -10.46 4.09 25.95
N ARG A 143 -10.37 3.93 24.62
CA ARG A 143 -11.12 4.78 23.69
C ARG A 143 -12.61 4.47 23.74
N ASP A 144 -13.40 5.50 23.45
CA ASP A 144 -14.82 5.31 23.15
C ASP A 144 -14.99 4.82 21.71
N ARG A 145 -15.49 3.58 21.55
CA ARG A 145 -15.72 2.98 20.24
C ARG A 145 -16.94 3.56 19.54
N SER A 146 -17.91 4.10 20.29
CA SER A 146 -19.17 4.63 19.74
C SER A 146 -19.00 5.98 19.06
N GLY A 147 -17.96 6.74 19.44
CA GLY A 147 -17.63 8.03 18.84
C GLY A 147 -16.86 7.98 17.52
N LEU A 148 -16.53 6.78 17.01
CA LEU A 148 -15.75 6.57 15.79
C LEU A 148 -16.52 5.70 14.80
N SER A 149 -16.32 5.96 13.50
CA SER A 149 -16.85 5.08 12.46
C SER A 149 -16.23 3.69 12.52
N SER A 150 -16.89 2.70 11.92
CA SER A 150 -16.36 1.32 11.85
C SER A 150 -15.01 1.24 11.15
N ALA A 151 -14.76 2.11 10.16
CA ALA A 151 -13.48 2.18 9.45
C ALA A 151 -12.37 2.74 10.35
N GLU A 152 -12.64 3.82 11.07
CA GLU A 152 -11.69 4.41 12.03
C GLU A 152 -11.38 3.43 13.16
N ASN A 153 -12.38 2.76 13.72
CA ASN A 153 -12.17 1.76 14.77
C ASN A 153 -11.26 0.62 14.31
N ARG A 154 -11.41 0.14 13.07
CA ARG A 154 -10.52 -0.86 12.49
C ARG A 154 -9.09 -0.33 12.33
N MET A 155 -8.93 0.92 11.89
CA MET A 155 -7.61 1.56 11.79
C MET A 155 -6.92 1.62 13.15
N VAL A 156 -7.63 2.06 14.19
CA VAL A 156 -7.08 2.13 15.55
C VAL A 156 -6.76 0.73 16.10
N GLU A 157 -7.60 -0.27 15.84
CA GLU A 157 -7.30 -1.67 16.23
C GLU A 157 -6.01 -2.19 15.58
N ARG A 158 -5.77 -1.93 14.29
CA ARG A 158 -4.54 -2.38 13.64
C ARG A 158 -3.30 -1.67 14.16
N ILE A 159 -3.41 -0.40 14.53
CA ILE A 159 -2.33 0.35 15.18
C ILE A 159 -2.10 -0.17 16.62
N ALA A 160 -3.15 -0.59 17.32
CA ALA A 160 -3.02 -1.24 18.62
C ALA A 160 -2.27 -2.58 18.50
N LEU A 161 -2.58 -3.38 17.47
CA LEU A 161 -1.89 -4.64 17.18
C LEU A 161 -0.42 -4.42 16.82
N SER A 162 -0.09 -3.38 16.06
CA SER A 162 1.32 -3.06 15.79
C SER A 162 2.05 -2.61 17.04
N LEU A 163 1.42 -1.82 17.91
CA LEU A 163 2.00 -1.39 19.18
C LEU A 163 2.28 -2.58 20.11
N LEU A 164 1.38 -3.56 20.17
CA LEU A 164 1.56 -4.81 20.91
C LEU A 164 2.82 -5.57 20.48
N LEU A 165 3.16 -5.52 19.19
CA LEU A 165 4.36 -6.16 18.65
C LEU A 165 5.62 -5.29 18.84
N ILE A 166 5.49 -3.96 18.73
CA ILE A 166 6.60 -3.01 18.85
C ILE A 166 7.17 -2.99 20.27
N ILE A 167 6.33 -3.02 21.31
CA ILE A 167 6.79 -2.96 22.71
C ILE A 167 7.82 -4.06 23.07
N PRO A 168 7.53 -5.36 22.87
CA PRO A 168 8.51 -6.42 23.16
C PRO A 168 9.70 -6.38 22.20
N ALA A 169 9.49 -6.07 20.92
CA ALA A 169 10.58 -5.97 19.95
C ALA A 169 11.56 -4.83 20.28
N MET A 170 11.06 -3.71 20.82
CA MET A 170 11.87 -2.57 21.23
C MET A 170 12.84 -2.94 22.35
N ALA A 171 12.45 -3.82 23.29
CA ALA A 171 13.36 -4.27 24.35
C ALA A 171 14.59 -4.99 23.77
N THR A 172 14.45 -5.67 22.63
CA THR A 172 15.55 -6.37 21.96
C THR A 172 16.55 -5.40 21.29
N ASP A 173 16.09 -4.20 20.92
CA ASP A 173 16.93 -3.21 20.23
C ASP A 173 17.95 -2.54 21.16
N TYR A 174 17.65 -2.46 22.46
CA TYR A 174 18.52 -1.88 23.49
C TYR A 174 19.52 -2.88 24.08
N ARG A 175 19.45 -4.16 23.67
CA ARG A 175 20.35 -5.25 24.10
C ARG A 175 20.68 -5.19 25.60
N LEU A 176 19.65 -5.07 26.44
CA LEU A 176 19.81 -5.11 27.89
C LEU A 176 20.66 -6.34 28.23
N ASP A 177 21.74 -6.18 29.01
CA ASP A 177 22.84 -7.17 29.15
C ASP A 177 22.42 -8.63 29.45
N GLN A 178 21.19 -8.85 29.89
CA GLN A 178 20.60 -10.15 30.20
C GLN A 178 19.82 -10.80 29.03
N ILE A 179 19.53 -10.06 27.95
CA ILE A 179 18.75 -10.49 26.77
C ILE A 179 19.62 -10.31 25.52
N ALA A 180 20.68 -11.10 25.41
CA ALA A 180 21.54 -11.12 24.24
C ALA A 180 20.88 -11.94 23.10
N LEU A 181 19.87 -11.36 22.45
CA LEU A 181 19.30 -11.97 21.26
C LEU A 181 20.26 -11.82 20.06
N PRO A 182 20.31 -12.84 19.18
CA PRO A 182 21.25 -12.86 18.05
C PRO A 182 20.83 -11.92 16.91
N VAL A 183 19.61 -11.38 16.96
CA VAL A 183 19.07 -10.36 16.03
C VAL A 183 18.17 -9.37 16.77
N ARG A 184 18.24 -8.10 16.38
CA ARG A 184 17.31 -7.04 16.80
C ARG A 184 15.95 -7.18 16.12
N LEU A 185 14.89 -7.41 16.90
CA LEU A 185 13.55 -7.65 16.38
C LEU A 185 12.79 -6.35 16.03
N GLY A 186 13.31 -5.17 16.36
CA GLY A 186 12.65 -3.89 16.08
C GLY A 186 12.32 -3.69 14.59
N GLY A 187 13.22 -4.08 13.69
CA GLY A 187 12.97 -4.03 12.24
C GLY A 187 11.80 -4.93 11.79
N ILE A 188 11.65 -6.10 12.40
CA ILE A 188 10.55 -7.03 12.12
C ILE A 188 9.22 -6.45 12.60
N ALA A 189 9.18 -5.85 13.79
CA ALA A 189 7.97 -5.19 14.29
C ALA A 189 7.53 -4.02 13.41
N ILE A 190 8.50 -3.24 12.88
CA ILE A 190 8.23 -2.16 11.92
C ILE A 190 7.69 -2.73 10.60
N LEU A 191 8.22 -3.84 10.10
CA LEU A 191 7.69 -4.52 8.90
C LEU A 191 6.24 -4.97 9.08
N TYR A 192 5.90 -5.58 10.22
CA TYR A 192 4.52 -5.92 10.52
C TYR A 192 3.62 -4.71 10.64
N MET A 193 4.09 -3.64 11.27
CA MET A 193 3.35 -2.36 11.28
C MET A 193 3.10 -1.87 9.85
N CYS A 194 4.09 -1.98 8.96
CA CYS A 194 3.94 -1.58 7.57
C CYS A 194 2.91 -2.45 6.85
N TRP A 195 3.01 -3.76 7.00
CA TRP A 195 2.08 -4.72 6.41
C TRP A 195 0.63 -4.51 6.88
N LEU A 196 0.41 -4.38 8.18
CA LEU A 196 -0.91 -4.09 8.76
C LEU A 196 -1.49 -2.75 8.27
N SER A 197 -0.62 -1.76 8.07
CA SER A 197 -1.00 -0.42 7.60
C SER A 197 -1.36 -0.41 6.11
N VAL A 198 -0.58 -1.08 5.25
CA VAL A 198 -0.91 -1.23 3.82
C VAL A 198 -2.22 -2.00 3.66
N GLY A 199 -2.43 -3.06 4.44
CA GLY A 199 -3.68 -3.82 4.41
C GLY A 199 -4.94 -2.99 4.75
N LEU A 200 -4.82 -1.77 5.32
CA LEU A 200 -5.98 -0.93 5.64
C LEU A 200 -6.69 -0.40 4.38
N GLY A 201 -5.98 -0.31 3.26
CA GLY A 201 -6.57 0.10 1.98
C GLY A 201 -7.56 -0.92 1.41
N ARG A 202 -7.52 -2.19 1.88
CA ARG A 202 -8.42 -3.24 1.40
C ARG A 202 -9.77 -3.16 2.11
N THR A 203 -10.82 -2.83 1.34
CA THR A 203 -12.19 -2.67 1.84
C THR A 203 -12.87 -3.98 2.29
N GLN A 204 -12.30 -5.15 2.01
CA GLN A 204 -12.96 -6.46 2.22
C GLN A 204 -12.31 -7.41 3.24
N MET A 205 -11.18 -7.08 3.87
CA MET A 205 -10.54 -8.04 4.79
C MET A 205 -11.19 -8.02 6.17
N SER A 206 -11.77 -9.16 6.56
CA SER A 206 -12.27 -9.34 7.93
C SER A 206 -11.10 -9.41 8.93
N HIS A 207 -11.40 -9.21 10.22
CA HIS A 207 -10.39 -9.31 11.28
C HIS A 207 -9.79 -10.72 11.35
N GLY A 208 -10.60 -11.75 11.11
CA GLY A 208 -10.16 -13.15 11.09
C GLY A 208 -9.19 -13.44 9.95
N ASP A 209 -9.41 -12.86 8.77
CA ASP A 209 -8.51 -13.02 7.63
C ASP A 209 -7.14 -12.40 7.91
N THR A 210 -7.10 -11.24 8.57
CA THR A 210 -5.85 -10.58 8.94
C THR A 210 -5.03 -11.44 9.90
N ILE A 211 -5.66 -12.02 10.93
CA ILE A 211 -4.99 -12.91 11.89
C ILE A 211 -4.52 -14.19 11.18
N ARG A 212 -5.35 -14.79 10.33
CA ARG A 212 -4.98 -16.00 9.58
C ARG A 212 -3.80 -15.74 8.65
N SER A 213 -3.81 -14.64 7.90
CA SER A 213 -2.68 -14.24 7.06
C SER A 213 -1.42 -13.99 7.88
N PHE A 214 -1.52 -13.32 9.04
CA PHE A 214 -0.40 -13.13 9.96
C PHE A 214 0.21 -14.46 10.39
N VAL A 215 -0.61 -15.41 10.87
CA VAL A 215 -0.15 -16.72 11.33
C VAL A 215 0.50 -17.51 10.19
N VAL A 216 -0.13 -17.58 9.02
CA VAL A 216 0.40 -18.30 7.85
C VAL A 216 1.71 -17.69 7.36
N LEU A 217 1.81 -16.37 7.30
CA LEU A 217 3.03 -15.67 6.87
C LEU A 217 4.17 -15.89 7.86
N THR A 218 3.89 -15.77 9.16
CA THR A 218 4.88 -15.98 10.23
C THR A 218 5.39 -17.42 10.21
N LEU A 219 4.48 -18.39 10.23
CA LEU A 219 4.84 -19.82 10.30
C LEU A 219 5.57 -20.28 9.04
N SER A 220 5.16 -19.83 7.85
CA SER A 220 5.83 -20.19 6.60
C SER A 220 7.25 -19.64 6.55
N ALA A 221 7.46 -18.39 6.96
CA ALA A 221 8.80 -17.81 7.02
C ALA A 221 9.69 -18.45 8.10
N MET A 222 9.12 -18.75 9.28
CA MET A 222 9.81 -19.48 10.34
C MET A 222 10.22 -20.88 9.87
N ALA A 223 9.34 -21.60 9.18
CA ALA A 223 9.63 -22.93 8.62
C ALA A 223 10.72 -22.86 7.54
N ALA A 224 10.68 -21.85 6.66
CA ALA A 224 11.72 -21.63 5.65
C ALA A 224 13.09 -21.34 6.29
N GLY A 225 13.13 -20.45 7.30
CA GLY A 225 14.35 -20.15 8.04
C GLY A 225 14.91 -21.37 8.79
N LEU A 226 14.02 -22.18 9.40
CA LEU A 226 14.41 -23.43 10.05
C LEU A 226 14.96 -24.45 9.04
N ALA A 227 14.34 -24.59 7.87
CA ALA A 227 14.84 -25.47 6.82
C ALA A 227 16.24 -25.06 6.34
N ILE A 228 16.48 -23.76 6.13
CA ILE A 228 17.81 -23.22 5.81
C ILE A 228 18.81 -23.57 6.91
N ALA A 229 18.42 -23.42 8.18
CA ALA A 229 19.28 -23.74 9.31
C ALA A 229 19.63 -25.23 9.41
N LEU A 230 18.67 -26.11 9.17
CA LEU A 230 18.87 -27.56 9.17
C LEU A 230 19.79 -28.01 8.03
N ILE A 231 19.61 -27.45 6.83
CA ILE A 231 20.46 -27.75 5.66
C ILE A 231 21.88 -27.22 5.89
N GLY A 232 22.00 -26.02 6.46
CA GLY A 232 23.29 -25.38 6.74
C GLY A 232 23.99 -25.86 8.01
N ASN A 233 23.39 -26.78 8.77
CA ASN A 233 23.85 -27.23 10.09
C ASN A 233 24.23 -26.06 11.02
N LEU A 234 23.35 -25.06 11.10
CA LEU A 234 23.57 -23.83 11.84
C LEU A 234 23.33 -24.03 13.34
N ASP A 235 24.14 -23.34 14.16
CA ASP A 235 23.91 -23.27 15.61
C ASP A 235 22.61 -22.49 15.94
N ALA A 236 22.13 -22.58 17.18
CA ALA A 236 20.87 -21.97 17.62
C ALA A 236 20.83 -20.45 17.36
N ALA A 237 21.93 -19.73 17.59
CA ALA A 237 22.02 -18.29 17.34
C ALA A 237 21.85 -17.96 15.84
N HIS A 238 22.53 -18.71 14.98
CA HIS A 238 22.46 -18.55 13.52
C HIS A 238 21.12 -19.04 12.95
N THR A 239 20.47 -20.00 13.61
CA THR A 239 19.10 -20.44 13.29
C THR A 239 18.10 -19.31 13.49
N VAL A 240 18.16 -18.61 14.65
CA VAL A 240 17.30 -17.44 14.91
C VAL A 240 17.59 -16.32 13.88
N GLN A 241 18.86 -16.12 13.50
CA GLN A 241 19.21 -15.18 12.43
C GLN A 241 18.58 -15.55 11.09
N ALA A 242 18.67 -16.81 10.68
CA ALA A 242 18.07 -17.31 9.44
C ALA A 242 16.54 -17.12 9.44
N MET A 243 15.87 -17.41 10.57
CA MET A 243 14.43 -17.20 10.73
C MET A 243 14.05 -15.72 10.66
N ALA A 244 14.80 -14.84 11.32
CA ALA A 244 14.58 -13.40 11.27
C ALA A 244 14.77 -12.83 9.84
N LEU A 245 15.81 -13.28 9.13
CA LEU A 245 16.06 -12.90 7.74
C LEU A 245 14.94 -13.37 6.81
N ALA A 246 14.56 -14.65 6.89
CA ALA A 246 13.46 -15.20 6.12
C ALA A 246 12.16 -14.43 6.38
N LEU A 247 11.83 -14.17 7.65
CA LEU A 247 10.65 -13.41 8.03
C LEU A 247 10.67 -11.98 7.49
N SER A 248 11.81 -11.30 7.58
CA SER A 248 11.95 -9.94 7.05
C SER A 248 11.77 -9.88 5.53
N ALA A 249 12.33 -10.84 4.79
CA ALA A 249 12.22 -10.93 3.34
C ALA A 249 10.79 -11.25 2.91
N THR A 250 10.14 -12.20 3.58
CA THR A 250 8.75 -12.58 3.33
C THR A 250 7.78 -11.42 3.61
N LEU A 251 7.97 -10.68 4.72
CA LEU A 251 7.17 -9.50 5.03
C LEU A 251 7.37 -8.39 4.00
N LEU A 252 8.61 -8.11 3.60
CA LEU A 252 8.90 -7.11 2.58
C LEU A 252 8.24 -7.47 1.24
N ALA A 253 8.31 -8.74 0.83
CA ALA A 253 7.64 -9.23 -0.37
C ALA A 253 6.11 -9.10 -0.27
N ALA A 254 5.52 -9.40 0.89
CA ALA A 254 4.09 -9.24 1.14
C ALA A 254 3.67 -7.75 1.05
N ILE A 255 4.42 -6.85 1.70
CA ILE A 255 4.18 -5.39 1.63
C ILE A 255 4.29 -4.91 0.19
N TYR A 256 5.29 -5.36 -0.56
CA TYR A 256 5.46 -5.00 -1.96
C TYR A 256 4.27 -5.46 -2.80
N ASN A 257 3.86 -6.71 -2.67
CA ASN A 257 2.72 -7.26 -3.40
C ASN A 257 1.43 -6.49 -3.07
N ASP A 258 1.17 -6.26 -1.79
CA ASP A 258 0.00 -5.51 -1.34
C ASP A 258 0.02 -4.06 -1.86
N ALA A 259 1.18 -3.41 -1.85
CA ALA A 259 1.33 -2.07 -2.41
C ALA A 259 1.13 -2.04 -3.94
N GLN A 260 1.49 -3.11 -4.66
CA GLN A 260 1.19 -3.22 -6.09
C GLN A 260 -0.29 -3.47 -6.34
N THR A 261 -0.95 -4.32 -5.54
CA THR A 261 -2.41 -4.53 -5.64
C THR A 261 -3.17 -3.21 -5.45
N LEU A 262 -2.81 -2.41 -4.45
CA LEU A 262 -3.45 -1.10 -4.22
C LEU A 262 -3.25 -0.14 -5.40
N LYS A 263 -2.08 -0.15 -6.05
CA LYS A 263 -1.86 0.67 -7.26
C LYS A 263 -2.75 0.24 -8.42
N VAL A 264 -3.09 -1.04 -8.51
CA VAL A 264 -4.01 -1.56 -9.53
C VAL A 264 -5.45 -1.15 -9.20
N GLU A 265 -5.85 -1.22 -7.93
CA GLU A 265 -7.16 -0.74 -7.46
C GLU A 265 -7.33 0.78 -7.67
N GLU A 266 -6.29 1.58 -7.39
CA GLU A 266 -6.27 3.03 -7.61
C GLU A 266 -6.58 3.40 -9.08
N ARG A 267 -6.12 2.58 -10.02
CA ARG A 267 -6.43 2.78 -11.45
C ARG A 267 -7.92 2.60 -11.74
N ARG A 268 -8.60 1.68 -11.05
CA ARG A 268 -10.06 1.46 -11.20
C ARG A 268 -10.87 2.59 -10.58
N ASP A 269 -10.51 3.02 -9.37
CA ASP A 269 -11.17 4.15 -8.72
C ASP A 269 -11.05 5.43 -9.56
N SER A 270 -9.92 5.62 -10.26
CA SER A 270 -9.75 6.73 -11.20
C SER A 270 -10.74 6.69 -12.37
N LEU A 271 -11.09 5.51 -12.89
CA LEU A 271 -12.12 5.36 -13.92
C LEU A 271 -13.52 5.67 -13.38
N ILE A 272 -13.85 5.19 -12.18
CA ILE A 272 -15.14 5.48 -11.53
C ILE A 272 -15.27 6.99 -11.28
N ARG A 273 -14.18 7.63 -10.85
CA ARG A 273 -14.16 9.09 -10.66
C ARG A 273 -14.36 9.83 -11.97
N HIS A 274 -13.71 9.41 -13.05
CA HIS A 274 -13.95 10.00 -14.37
C HIS A 274 -15.38 9.78 -14.86
N LEU A 275 -15.98 8.62 -14.58
CA LEU A 275 -17.40 8.37 -14.86
C LEU A 275 -18.34 9.30 -14.07
N ALA A 276 -17.95 9.69 -12.86
CA ALA A 276 -18.77 10.52 -11.97
C ALA A 276 -18.57 12.03 -12.16
N GLU A 277 -17.34 12.48 -12.38
CA GLU A 277 -16.94 13.90 -12.44
C GLU A 277 -16.60 14.37 -13.87
N GLY A 278 -16.55 13.46 -14.84
CA GLY A 278 -16.18 13.76 -16.23
C GLY A 278 -17.16 14.71 -16.94
N PRO A 279 -16.71 15.38 -18.01
CA PRO A 279 -17.55 16.31 -18.75
C PRO A 279 -18.73 15.58 -19.40
N ILE A 280 -19.96 15.96 -19.03
CA ILE A 280 -21.23 15.36 -19.50
C ILE A 280 -21.77 16.09 -20.75
N ALA A 281 -21.13 17.20 -21.15
CA ALA A 281 -21.64 18.06 -22.23
C ALA A 281 -21.09 17.73 -23.63
N ASP A 282 -19.99 16.97 -23.71
CA ASP A 282 -19.37 16.57 -24.98
C ASP A 282 -18.85 15.12 -24.89
N THR A 283 -19.44 14.22 -25.66
CA THR A 283 -19.10 12.79 -25.76
C THR A 283 -17.65 12.65 -26.17
N LYS A 284 -17.16 13.48 -27.09
CA LYS A 284 -15.75 13.42 -27.53
C LYS A 284 -14.81 13.91 -26.43
N ALA A 285 -15.20 14.92 -25.65
CA ALA A 285 -14.41 15.35 -24.49
C ALA A 285 -14.39 14.28 -23.38
N PHE A 286 -15.53 13.62 -23.13
CA PHE A 286 -15.64 12.50 -22.20
C PHE A 286 -14.74 11.33 -22.60
N LEU A 287 -14.79 10.93 -23.88
CA LEU A 287 -13.99 9.84 -24.44
C LEU A 287 -12.49 10.20 -24.55
N ARG A 288 -12.14 11.46 -24.84
CA ARG A 288 -10.73 11.90 -24.82
C ARG A 288 -10.14 11.86 -23.42
N GLY A 289 -10.87 12.33 -22.41
CA GLY A 289 -10.43 12.19 -21.02
C GLY A 289 -10.27 10.72 -20.60
N LEU A 290 -10.98 9.81 -21.27
CA LEU A 290 -10.87 8.37 -21.09
C LEU A 290 -9.66 7.75 -21.83
N GLN A 291 -9.27 8.29 -22.99
CA GLN A 291 -8.05 7.88 -23.71
C GLN A 291 -6.78 8.13 -22.90
N ASP A 292 -6.80 9.13 -22.02
CA ASP A 292 -5.67 9.45 -21.14
C ASP A 292 -5.57 8.50 -19.92
N HIS A 293 -6.51 7.56 -19.72
CA HIS A 293 -6.50 6.61 -18.61
C HIS A 293 -5.79 5.29 -18.95
N VAL A 294 -4.86 4.87 -18.07
CA VAL A 294 -3.95 3.71 -18.21
C VAL A 294 -4.65 2.34 -18.36
N LEU A 295 -5.90 2.18 -17.92
CA LEU A 295 -6.66 0.94 -18.16
C LEU A 295 -7.12 0.81 -19.62
N VAL A 296 -6.99 1.90 -20.38
CA VAL A 296 -7.45 2.10 -21.74
C VAL A 296 -6.28 2.60 -22.60
N GLU A 297 -5.08 2.06 -22.36
CA GLU A 297 -3.91 2.37 -23.17
C GLU A 297 -4.21 1.96 -24.62
N GLY A 298 -4.31 2.94 -25.53
CA GLY A 298 -4.67 2.70 -26.92
C GLY A 298 -6.18 2.70 -27.22
N ALA A 299 -7.03 3.37 -26.42
CA ALA A 299 -8.40 3.65 -26.85
C ALA A 299 -8.42 4.40 -28.18
N LEU A 300 -8.90 3.75 -29.24
CA LEU A 300 -9.12 4.37 -30.53
C LEU A 300 -10.60 4.68 -30.68
N ILE A 301 -10.92 5.97 -30.75
CA ILE A 301 -12.25 6.44 -31.12
C ILE A 301 -12.36 6.29 -32.64
N LEU A 302 -13.19 5.34 -33.08
CA LEU A 302 -13.45 5.04 -34.48
C LEU A 302 -14.68 5.81 -34.93
N ASP A 303 -14.46 6.86 -35.71
CA ASP A 303 -15.53 7.62 -36.35
C ASP A 303 -15.88 7.01 -37.71
N ARG A 304 -16.91 7.55 -38.38
CA ARG A 304 -17.32 7.14 -39.74
C ARG A 304 -16.19 6.88 -40.75
N PRO A 305 -15.15 7.72 -40.89
CA PRO A 305 -14.10 7.46 -41.87
C PRO A 305 -13.26 6.23 -41.54
N ASP A 306 -13.04 5.94 -40.26
CA ASP A 306 -12.25 4.78 -39.83
C ASP A 306 -13.01 3.47 -40.09
N LEU A 307 -14.34 3.52 -39.99
CA LEU A 307 -15.25 2.40 -40.21
C LEU A 307 -15.66 2.20 -41.68
N ALA A 308 -15.09 2.96 -42.63
CA ALA A 308 -15.47 2.92 -44.04
C ALA A 308 -15.28 1.55 -44.70
N ASP A 309 -14.33 0.76 -44.20
CA ASP A 309 -14.03 -0.59 -44.71
C ASP A 309 -15.04 -1.65 -44.21
N PHE A 310 -15.89 -1.33 -43.24
CA PHE A 310 -16.82 -2.26 -42.60
C PHE A 310 -18.27 -2.01 -43.04
N ASP A 311 -19.12 -3.04 -42.93
CA ASP A 311 -20.57 -2.85 -43.06
C ASP A 311 -21.12 -2.19 -41.79
N THR A 312 -21.19 -0.86 -41.85
CA THR A 312 -21.68 -0.04 -40.73
C THR A 312 -23.13 -0.37 -40.32
N GLU A 313 -23.98 -0.88 -41.22
CA GLU A 313 -25.35 -1.29 -40.84
C GLU A 313 -25.34 -2.60 -40.05
N LEU A 314 -24.52 -3.55 -40.48
CA LEU A 314 -24.36 -4.83 -39.79
C LEU A 314 -23.72 -4.64 -38.40
N LEU A 315 -22.68 -3.81 -38.31
CA LEU A 315 -22.07 -3.43 -37.03
C LEU A 315 -23.06 -2.67 -36.13
N ALA A 316 -23.83 -1.72 -36.68
CA ALA A 316 -24.83 -1.00 -35.89
C ALA A 316 -25.91 -1.93 -35.30
N ARG A 317 -26.37 -2.92 -36.06
CA ARG A 317 -27.33 -3.94 -35.56
C ARG A 317 -26.70 -4.83 -34.50
N LEU A 318 -25.44 -5.24 -34.68
CA LEU A 318 -24.70 -6.03 -33.70
C LEU A 318 -24.57 -5.27 -32.38
N PHE A 319 -24.05 -4.04 -32.42
CA PHE A 319 -23.80 -3.22 -31.25
C PHE A 319 -25.07 -2.69 -30.58
N ALA A 320 -26.21 -2.65 -31.27
CA ALA A 320 -27.50 -2.38 -30.65
C ALA A 320 -27.96 -3.51 -29.71
N ILE A 321 -27.60 -4.77 -30.02
CA ILE A 321 -27.94 -5.95 -29.21
C ILE A 321 -26.85 -6.20 -28.17
N ARG A 322 -25.58 -6.08 -28.57
CA ARG A 322 -24.39 -6.27 -27.75
C ARG A 322 -23.53 -5.02 -27.76
N PRO A 323 -23.79 -4.07 -26.84
CA PRO A 323 -23.11 -2.78 -26.85
C PRO A 323 -21.61 -2.85 -26.48
N VAL A 324 -21.17 -3.97 -25.92
CA VAL A 324 -19.76 -4.28 -25.68
C VAL A 324 -19.51 -5.69 -26.22
N CYS A 325 -18.45 -5.84 -27.00
CA CYS A 325 -18.00 -7.12 -27.54
C CYS A 325 -16.53 -7.33 -27.16
N SER A 326 -16.17 -8.55 -26.74
CA SER A 326 -14.78 -8.95 -26.52
C SER A 326 -14.26 -9.80 -27.67
N LYS A 327 -12.94 -9.99 -27.74
CA LYS A 327 -12.31 -10.87 -28.74
C LYS A 327 -12.81 -12.32 -28.66
N GLU A 328 -13.26 -12.77 -27.49
CA GLU A 328 -13.86 -14.10 -27.30
C GLU A 328 -15.20 -14.21 -28.04
N ASP A 329 -15.96 -13.12 -28.16
CA ASP A 329 -17.21 -13.09 -28.91
C ASP A 329 -17.03 -13.23 -30.43
N ALA A 330 -15.81 -13.00 -30.94
CA ALA A 330 -15.44 -13.28 -32.33
C ALA A 330 -15.00 -14.75 -32.54
N GLY A 331 -14.90 -15.53 -31.46
CA GLY A 331 -14.45 -16.92 -31.49
C GLY A 331 -15.49 -17.91 -32.03
N SER A 332 -15.03 -19.12 -32.35
CA SER A 332 -15.85 -20.21 -32.92
C SER A 332 -17.03 -20.65 -32.03
N GLN A 333 -16.92 -20.42 -30.71
CA GLN A 333 -17.96 -20.76 -29.72
C GLN A 333 -19.07 -19.69 -29.59
N SER A 334 -18.95 -18.57 -30.29
CA SER A 334 -19.93 -17.48 -30.26
C SER A 334 -21.22 -17.83 -31.02
N ARG A 335 -22.36 -17.36 -30.50
CA ARG A 335 -23.70 -17.54 -31.10
C ARG A 335 -24.02 -16.55 -32.22
N LEU A 336 -23.06 -15.69 -32.58
CA LEU A 336 -23.22 -14.71 -33.65
C LEU A 336 -23.30 -15.38 -35.02
N ALA A 337 -23.92 -14.71 -35.99
CA ALA A 337 -23.89 -15.15 -37.38
C ALA A 337 -22.45 -15.08 -37.93
N GLU A 338 -22.08 -15.97 -38.87
CA GLU A 338 -20.71 -16.01 -39.40
C GLU A 338 -20.24 -14.67 -39.98
N ALA A 339 -21.11 -13.94 -40.69
CA ALA A 339 -20.79 -12.61 -41.19
C ALA A 339 -20.50 -11.57 -40.07
N GLN A 340 -21.14 -11.70 -38.90
CA GLN A 340 -20.88 -10.84 -37.74
C GLN A 340 -19.56 -11.21 -37.07
N LYS A 341 -19.23 -12.51 -36.99
CA LYS A 341 -17.95 -12.98 -36.46
C LYS A 341 -16.79 -12.50 -37.32
N GLU A 342 -16.91 -12.62 -38.64
CA GLU A 342 -15.88 -12.20 -39.58
C GLU A 342 -15.59 -10.69 -39.48
N GLN A 343 -16.64 -9.86 -39.46
CA GLN A 343 -16.44 -8.41 -39.29
C GLN A 343 -15.87 -8.04 -37.93
N LEU A 344 -16.30 -8.71 -36.86
CA LEU A 344 -15.80 -8.45 -35.52
C LEU A 344 -14.34 -8.92 -35.37
N ALA A 345 -13.98 -10.08 -35.93
CA ALA A 345 -12.61 -10.58 -35.96
C ALA A 345 -11.68 -9.63 -36.72
N TRP A 346 -12.11 -9.17 -37.90
CA TRP A 346 -11.35 -8.19 -38.68
C TRP A 346 -11.23 -6.85 -37.97
N LEU A 347 -12.28 -6.40 -37.26
CA LEU A 347 -12.24 -5.17 -36.47
C LEU A 347 -11.20 -5.27 -35.34
N PHE A 348 -11.16 -6.40 -34.63
CA PHE A 348 -10.16 -6.65 -33.59
C PHE A 348 -8.74 -6.76 -34.15
N GLU A 349 -8.57 -7.38 -35.31
CA GLU A 349 -7.26 -7.52 -35.96
C GLU A 349 -6.74 -6.18 -36.50
N LYS A 350 -7.58 -5.41 -37.20
CA LYS A 350 -7.21 -4.13 -37.82
C LYS A 350 -6.74 -3.10 -36.79
N TYR A 351 -7.36 -3.06 -35.62
CA TYR A 351 -7.09 -2.08 -34.58
C TYR A 351 -6.31 -2.65 -33.38
N ASP A 352 -5.80 -3.88 -33.47
CA ASP A 352 -5.15 -4.60 -32.37
C ASP A 352 -5.94 -4.50 -31.04
N ALA A 353 -7.26 -4.66 -31.13
CA ALA A 353 -8.18 -4.47 -30.02
C ALA A 353 -8.57 -5.80 -29.39
N THR A 354 -8.84 -5.78 -28.09
CA THR A 354 -9.44 -6.92 -27.37
C THR A 354 -10.89 -6.68 -27.01
N HIS A 355 -11.32 -5.42 -26.90
CA HIS A 355 -12.70 -5.04 -26.65
C HIS A 355 -13.11 -3.90 -27.58
N VAL A 356 -14.36 -3.92 -28.03
CA VAL A 356 -14.96 -2.80 -28.76
C VAL A 356 -16.30 -2.48 -28.10
N LEU A 357 -16.56 -1.19 -27.90
CA LEU A 357 -17.81 -0.71 -27.32
C LEU A 357 -18.46 0.38 -28.17
N LEU A 358 -19.78 0.46 -28.09
CA LEU A 358 -20.57 1.50 -28.73
C LEU A 358 -20.60 2.76 -27.88
N ALA A 359 -20.02 3.85 -28.39
CA ALA A 359 -19.98 5.12 -27.69
C ALA A 359 -21.10 6.08 -28.11
N ALA A 360 -21.45 6.12 -29.39
CA ALA A 360 -22.53 6.96 -29.92
C ALA A 360 -23.26 6.26 -31.07
N GLU A 361 -24.58 6.46 -31.15
CA GLU A 361 -25.40 5.97 -32.28
C GLU A 361 -25.41 6.96 -33.45
N LYS A 362 -25.37 8.26 -33.15
CA LYS A 362 -25.47 9.35 -34.13
C LYS A 362 -24.56 10.52 -33.72
N PRO A 363 -23.39 10.71 -34.37
CA PRO A 363 -22.80 9.81 -35.38
C PRO A 363 -22.47 8.42 -34.79
N PHE A 364 -22.48 7.38 -35.63
CA PHE A 364 -22.08 6.04 -35.20
C PHE A 364 -20.58 6.04 -34.89
N THR A 365 -20.25 5.91 -33.60
CA THR A 365 -18.88 5.96 -33.10
C THR A 365 -18.63 4.75 -32.22
N LEU A 366 -17.59 4.01 -32.55
CA LEU A 366 -17.11 2.88 -31.75
C LEU A 366 -15.83 3.28 -31.01
N VAL A 367 -15.56 2.59 -29.92
CA VAL A 367 -14.31 2.74 -29.18
C VAL A 367 -13.66 1.38 -29.10
N ALA A 368 -12.50 1.26 -29.75
CA ALA A 368 -11.69 0.06 -29.75
C ALA A 368 -10.62 0.15 -28.67
N LEU A 369 -10.51 -0.89 -27.84
CA LEU A 369 -9.70 -0.92 -26.64
C LEU A 369 -8.80 -2.15 -26.65
N ASN A 370 -7.54 -1.96 -26.27
CA ASN A 370 -6.65 -3.06 -25.96
C ASN A 370 -6.53 -3.22 -24.44
N MET A 371 -7.23 -4.21 -23.91
CA MET A 371 -7.04 -4.70 -22.55
C MET A 371 -6.22 -5.98 -22.58
N PRO A 372 -5.02 -6.02 -21.98
CA PRO A 372 -4.24 -7.24 -21.84
C PRO A 372 -5.05 -8.30 -21.09
N ALA A 373 -4.98 -9.56 -21.52
CA ALA A 373 -5.74 -10.68 -20.93
C ALA A 373 -5.55 -10.83 -19.41
N LEU A 374 -4.40 -10.40 -18.87
CA LEU A 374 -4.10 -10.39 -17.43
C LEU A 374 -4.89 -9.34 -16.63
N SER A 375 -5.51 -8.35 -17.31
CA SER A 375 -6.34 -7.29 -16.73
C SER A 375 -7.84 -7.53 -16.88
N ALA A 376 -8.23 -8.54 -17.66
CA ALA A 376 -9.62 -8.96 -17.87
C ALA A 376 -10.14 -9.73 -16.65
N SER A 377 -10.39 -9.02 -15.55
CA SER A 377 -11.15 -9.56 -14.43
C SER A 377 -12.65 -9.32 -14.65
N PRO A 378 -13.56 -10.11 -14.06
CA PRO A 378 -15.01 -9.91 -14.18
C PRO A 378 -15.49 -8.50 -13.77
N GLY A 379 -14.76 -7.84 -12.87
CA GLY A 379 -15.02 -6.44 -12.50
C GLY A 379 -14.71 -5.45 -13.62
N ALA A 380 -13.67 -5.71 -14.43
CA ALA A 380 -13.26 -4.85 -15.53
C ALA A 380 -14.30 -4.84 -16.66
N GLU A 381 -14.91 -5.99 -16.98
CA GLU A 381 -16.02 -6.07 -17.94
C GLU A 381 -17.25 -5.28 -17.46
N SER A 382 -17.57 -5.37 -16.16
CA SER A 382 -18.68 -4.62 -15.57
C SER A 382 -18.43 -3.11 -15.62
N GLU A 383 -17.18 -2.68 -15.40
CA GLU A 383 -16.75 -1.29 -15.56
C GLU A 383 -16.87 -0.83 -17.02
N LEU A 384 -16.43 -1.62 -18.01
CA LEU A 384 -16.61 -1.32 -19.44
C LEU A 384 -18.09 -1.15 -19.81
N HIS A 385 -18.98 -2.00 -19.29
CA HIS A 385 -20.41 -1.85 -19.51
C HIS A 385 -20.97 -0.56 -18.88
N ALA A 386 -20.49 -0.17 -17.70
CA ALA A 386 -20.88 1.10 -17.10
C ALA A 386 -20.38 2.30 -17.93
N MET A 387 -19.14 2.24 -18.43
CA MET A 387 -18.55 3.25 -19.31
C MET A 387 -19.34 3.41 -20.60
N GLN A 388 -19.66 2.29 -21.26
CA GLN A 388 -20.47 2.26 -22.46
C GLN A 388 -21.83 2.94 -22.24
N ARG A 389 -22.51 2.63 -21.13
CA ARG A 389 -23.81 3.23 -20.81
C ARG A 389 -23.73 4.73 -20.60
N MET A 390 -22.65 5.23 -19.99
CA MET A 390 -22.43 6.67 -19.81
C MET A 390 -22.14 7.39 -21.10
N ALA A 391 -21.22 6.87 -21.93
CA ALA A 391 -20.94 7.45 -23.23
C ALA A 391 -22.20 7.56 -24.09
N LEU A 392 -23.02 6.49 -24.12
CA LEU A 392 -24.26 6.47 -24.88
C LEU A 392 -25.32 7.45 -24.33
N LEU A 393 -25.40 7.63 -23.01
CA LEU A 393 -26.33 8.57 -22.40
C LEU A 393 -25.93 10.03 -22.67
N ILE A 394 -24.64 10.34 -22.60
CA ILE A 394 -24.07 11.66 -22.95
C ILE A 394 -24.36 11.97 -24.42
N SER A 395 -24.05 11.04 -25.33
CA SER A 395 -24.32 11.18 -26.77
C SER A 395 -25.81 11.41 -27.08
N ARG A 396 -26.71 10.72 -26.39
CA ARG A 396 -28.16 10.91 -26.55
C ARG A 396 -28.65 12.26 -26.02
N GLN A 397 -27.99 12.83 -25.01
CA GLN A 397 -28.30 14.17 -24.53
C GLN A 397 -27.83 15.24 -25.53
N GLU A 398 -26.62 15.09 -26.07
CA GLU A 398 -26.11 15.96 -27.14
C GLU A 398 -26.98 15.95 -28.38
N ALA A 399 -27.45 14.78 -28.81
CA ALA A 399 -28.32 14.68 -29.99
C ALA A 399 -29.72 15.29 -29.77
N ARG A 400 -30.09 15.62 -28.53
CA ARG A 400 -31.37 16.25 -28.17
C ARG A 400 -31.25 17.76 -27.91
N ALA A 401 -30.04 18.25 -27.63
CA ALA A 401 -29.72 19.67 -27.53
C ALA A 401 -29.55 20.27 -28.92
#